data_AF-A0A010SI17-F1
#
_entry.id   AF-A0A010SI17-F1
#
_cell.length_a   1.000
_cell.length_b   1.000
_cell.length_c   1.000
_cell.angle_alpha   90.00
_cell.angle_beta   90.00
_cell.angle_gamma   90.00
#
_symmetry.space_group_name_H-M   'P 1'
#
loop_
_entity.id
_entity.type
_entity.pdbx_description
1 polymer ?
#
loop_
_entity_poly.entity_id
_entity_poly.type
_entity_poly.pdbx_seq_one_letter_code
_entity_poly.pdbx_strand_id
1 'polypeptide(L)' 'MAKWCAVEAVGVPSAVCEVLVSRHGDKWGLAIRLGGAGSRWLPVRSRREALRTWASLTAVGRFAKGQGIKVFAVEL' A
#
# COMPACT_ATOMS: atom_id res chain seq x y z
N MET A 1 7.18 -12.41 -14.71
CA MET A 1 7.14 -12.21 -13.24
C MET A 1 7.19 -10.72 -12.97
N ALA A 2 6.12 -10.12 -12.43
CA ALA A 2 6.15 -8.71 -12.03
C ALA A 2 6.84 -8.61 -10.67
N LYS A 3 8.12 -8.20 -10.69
CA LYS A 3 8.85 -7.78 -9.51
C LYS A 3 8.20 -6.48 -9.03
N TRP A 4 7.28 -6.59 -8.07
CA TRP A 4 6.87 -5.44 -7.28
C TRP A 4 8.13 -4.85 -6.66
N CYS A 5 8.20 -3.51 -6.58
CA CYS A 5 9.31 -2.83 -5.91
C CYS A 5 9.55 -3.55 -4.58
N ALA A 6 10.64 -4.29 -4.51
CA ALA A 6 11.20 -4.67 -3.23
C ALA A 6 11.42 -3.33 -2.53
N VAL A 7 10.79 -3.14 -1.37
CA VAL A 7 11.39 -2.23 -0.38
C VAL A 7 12.61 -2.98 0.16
N GLU A 8 13.61 -3.10 -0.70
CA GLU A 8 15.00 -3.24 -0.32
C GLU A 8 15.52 -1.82 -0.41
N ALA A 9 15.73 -1.20 0.74
CA ALA A 9 16.25 0.14 0.85
C ALA A 9 17.68 0.16 0.31
N VAL A 10 17.83 0.32 -1.00
CA VAL A 10 19.11 0.59 -1.66
C VAL A 10 19.35 2.10 -1.58
N GLY A 11 20.20 2.50 -0.63
CA GLY A 11 21.22 3.52 -0.87
C GLY A 11 20.80 4.97 -1.08
N VAL A 12 19.62 5.41 -0.62
CA VAL A 12 19.30 6.84 -0.52
C VAL A 12 18.81 7.15 0.89
N PRO A 13 19.39 8.12 1.62
CA PRO A 13 18.86 8.50 2.92
C PRO A 13 17.47 9.13 2.73
N SER A 14 16.48 8.49 3.35
CA SER A 14 15.10 8.96 3.60
C SER A 14 14.21 9.32 2.40
N ALA A 15 13.83 8.35 1.58
CA ALA A 15 12.48 8.39 1.00
C ALA A 15 11.53 7.71 2.01
N VAL A 16 10.70 8.49 2.70
CA VAL A 16 9.68 7.92 3.59
C VAL A 16 8.68 7.16 2.72
N CYS A 17 8.45 5.89 3.05
CA CYS A 17 7.42 5.06 2.43
C CYS A 17 6.31 4.87 3.45
N GLU A 18 5.18 5.53 3.23
CA GLU A 18 4.00 5.39 4.07
C GLU A 18 3.00 4.48 3.37
N VAL A 19 2.32 3.66 4.18
CA VAL A 19 1.27 2.77 3.70
C VAL A 19 0.00 3.09 4.48
N LEU A 20 -1.06 3.39 3.74
CA LEU A 20 -2.37 3.74 4.27
C LEU A 20 -3.40 2.74 3.79
N VAL A 21 -4.21 2.26 4.71
CA VAL A 21 -5.39 1.45 4.46
C VAL A 21 -6.61 2.28 4.78
N SER A 22 -7.42 2.58 3.76
CA SER A 22 -8.58 3.45 3.88
C SER A 22 -9.86 2.69 3.53
N ARG A 23 -10.96 3.03 4.21
CA ARG A 23 -12.28 2.51 3.88
C ARG A 23 -12.89 3.25 2.69
N HIS A 24 -13.47 2.49 1.77
CA HIS A 24 -14.21 2.98 0.60
C HIS A 24 -15.57 2.26 0.57
N GLY A 25 -16.57 2.82 1.25
CA GLY A 25 -17.86 2.15 1.48
C GLY A 25 -17.68 0.87 2.29
N ASP A 26 -18.13 -0.27 1.76
CA ASP A 26 -17.98 -1.58 2.42
C ASP A 26 -16.67 -2.30 2.09
N LYS A 27 -15.75 -1.62 1.40
CA LYS A 27 -14.47 -2.19 0.97
C LYS A 27 -13.30 -1.41 1.53
N TRP A 28 -12.16 -2.06 1.50
CA TRP A 28 -10.88 -1.50 1.92
C TRP A 28 -9.99 -1.26 0.72
N GLY A 29 -9.27 -0.15 0.71
CA GLY A 29 -8.20 0.16 -0.23
C GLY A 29 -6.85 0.18 0.48
N LEU A 30 -5.78 0.07 -0.29
CA LEU A 30 -4.41 0.25 0.20
C LEU A 30 -3.70 1.23 -0.73
N ALA A 31 -3.09 2.25 -0.17
CA ALA A 31 -2.32 3.25 -0.90
C ALA A 31 -0.92 3.38 -0.30
N ILE A 32 0.03 3.76 -1.16
CA ILE A 32 1.43 3.97 -0.79
C ILE A 32 1.79 5.41 -1.14
N ARG A 33 2.49 6.09 -0.24
CA ARG A 33 3.09 7.40 -0.50
C ARG A 33 4.60 7.26 -0.43
N LEU A 34 5.27 7.76 -1.46
CA LEU A 34 6.73 7.84 -1.52
C LEU A 34 7.14 9.32 -1.39
N GLY A 35 7.95 9.64 -0.39
CA GLY A 35 8.39 11.01 -0.09
C GLY A 35 7.69 11.60 1.15
N GLY A 36 7.76 12.92 1.30
CA GLY A 36 7.25 13.61 2.49
C GLY A 36 5.74 13.85 2.51
N ALA A 37 5.27 14.60 3.52
CA ALA A 37 3.85 14.85 3.78
C ALA A 37 3.05 15.47 2.62
N GLY A 38 3.72 16.13 1.67
CA GLY A 38 3.11 16.71 0.46
C GLY A 38 3.02 15.76 -0.74
N SER A 39 3.62 14.55 -0.66
CA SER A 39 3.57 13.58 -1.76
C SER A 39 2.16 13.00 -1.94
N ARG A 40 1.83 12.65 -3.18
CA ARG A 40 0.54 12.03 -3.52
C ARG A 40 0.47 10.57 -3.05
N TRP A 41 -0.70 10.17 -2.55
CA TRP A 41 -1.04 8.76 -2.34
C TRP A 41 -1.28 8.03 -3.66
N LEU A 42 -0.59 6.92 -3.84
CA LEU A 42 -0.71 6.03 -4.99
C LEU A 42 -1.49 4.78 -4.57
N PRO A 43 -2.73 4.60 -5.04
CA PRO A 43 -3.49 3.40 -4.70
C PRO A 43 -2.85 2.17 -5.32
N VAL A 44 -2.86 1.06 -4.59
CA VAL A 44 -2.44 -0.24 -5.12
C VAL A 44 -3.47 -0.70 -6.15
N ARG A 45 -2.97 -0.92 -7.36
CA ARG A 45 -3.74 -1.41 -8.50
C ARG A 45 -3.36 -2.87 -8.75
N SER A 46 -4.23 -3.60 -9.42
CA SER A 46 -3.83 -4.87 -10.03
C SER A 46 -3.82 -4.71 -11.54
N ARG A 47 -3.14 -5.60 -12.28
CA ARG A 47 -3.20 -5.55 -13.75
C ARG A 47 -4.63 -5.72 -14.30
N ARG A 48 -5.53 -6.32 -13.52
CA ARG A 48 -6.92 -6.62 -13.93
C ARG A 48 -7.94 -5.63 -13.37
N GLU A 49 -7.57 -4.85 -12.35
CA GLU A 49 -8.46 -3.93 -11.65
C GLU A 49 -7.77 -2.59 -11.46
N ALA A 50 -8.40 -1.52 -11.95
CA ALA A 50 -7.89 -0.15 -11.87
C ALA A 50 -7.68 0.34 -10.43
N LEU A 51 -8.44 -0.21 -9.47
CA LEU A 51 -8.27 -0.03 -8.03
C LEU A 51 -8.47 -1.38 -7.37
N ARG A 52 -7.45 -1.91 -6.71
CA ARG A 52 -7.63 -3.15 -5.94
C ARG A 52 -8.34 -2.81 -4.65
N THR A 53 -9.43 -3.54 -4.39
CA THR A 53 -10.18 -3.41 -3.13
C THR A 53 -10.31 -4.76 -2.44
N TRP A 54 -10.51 -4.73 -1.13
CA TRP A 54 -10.63 -5.93 -0.30
C TRP A 54 -11.92 -5.88 0.52
N ALA A 55 -12.53 -7.03 0.77
CA ALA A 55 -13.75 -7.14 1.56
C ALA A 55 -13.52 -6.92 3.07
N SER A 56 -12.28 -7.03 3.56
CA SER A 56 -11.97 -6.87 4.98
C SER A 56 -10.52 -6.44 5.22
N LEU A 57 -10.27 -5.80 6.37
CA LEU A 57 -8.92 -5.48 6.85
C LEU A 57 -8.02 -6.71 6.94
N THR A 58 -8.56 -7.87 7.32
CA THR A 58 -7.80 -9.12 7.37
C THR A 58 -7.27 -9.52 5.99
N ALA A 59 -8.07 -9.33 4.93
CA ALA A 59 -7.64 -9.62 3.57
C ALA A 59 -6.55 -8.64 3.10
N VAL A 60 -6.64 -7.36 3.50
CA VAL A 60 -5.58 -6.38 3.28
C VAL A 60 -4.30 -6.78 4.01
N GLY A 61 -4.39 -7.16 5.29
CA GLY A 61 -3.24 -7.58 6.09
C GLY A 61 -2.52 -8.82 5.54
N ARG A 62 -3.27 -9.80 5.01
CA ARG A 62 -2.69 -10.96 4.32
C ARG A 62 -1.94 -10.57 3.05
N PHE A 63 -2.52 -9.66 2.27
CA PHE A 63 -1.85 -9.12 1.09
C PHE A 63 -0.57 -8.35 1.46
N ALA A 64 -0.67 -7.44 2.44
CA ALA A 64 0.44 -6.63 2.94
C ALA A 64 1.62 -7.50 3.43
N LYS A 65 1.32 -8.54 4.22
CA LYS A 65 2.31 -9.53 4.66
C LYS A 65 3.00 -10.22 3.48
N GLY A 66 2.25 -10.62 2.46
CA GLY A 66 2.79 -11.23 1.24
C GLY A 66 3.65 -10.29 0.39
N GLN A 67 3.53 -8.98 0.58
CA GLN A 67 4.37 -7.96 -0.08
C GLN A 67 5.53 -7.45 0.81
N GLY A 68 5.69 -7.99 2.03
CA GLY A 68 6.72 -7.54 2.97
C GLY A 68 6.40 -6.23 3.70
N ILE A 69 5.16 -5.73 3.60
CA ILE A 69 4.72 -4.54 4.33
C ILE A 69 4.49 -4.91 5.79
N LYS A 70 5.26 -4.30 6.70
CA LYS A 70 5.23 -4.61 8.14
C LYS A 70 4.27 -3.73 8.94
N VAL A 71 4.10 -2.48 8.52
CA VAL A 71 3.30 -1.47 9.24
C VAL A 71 2.52 -0.66 8.21
N PHE A 72 1.27 -0.34 8.53
CA PHE A 72 0.42 0.56 7.77
C PHE A 72 -0.53 1.28 8.72
N ALA A 73 -0.88 2.53 8.39
CA ALA A 73 -1.95 3.26 9.06
C ALA A 73 -3.31 2.77 8.56
N VAL A 74 -4.33 2.88 9.41
CA VAL A 74 -5.72 2.55 9.06
C VAL A 74 -6.58 3.79 9.30
N GLU A 75 -7.31 4.20 8.27
CA GLU A 75 -8.31 5.26 8.32
C GLU A 75 -9.71 4.68 8.02
N LEU A 76 -10.69 5.09 8.81
CA LEU A 76 -12.08 4.59 8.78
C LEU A 76 -13.01 5.44 7.92
#